data_AF-A0A0H3KJ07-F1
#
_entry.id   AF-A0A0H3KJ07-F1
#
_cell.length_a   1.000
_cell.length_b   1.000
_cell.length_c   1.000
_cell.angle_alpha   90.00
_cell.angle_beta   90.00
_cell.angle_gamma   90.00
#
_symmetry.space_group_name_H-M   'P 1'
#
loop_
_entity.id
_entity.type
_entity.pdbx_description
1 polymer ?
#
loop_
_entity_poly.entity_id
_entity_poly.type
_entity_poly.pdbx_seq_one_letter_code
_entity_poly.pdbx_strand_id
1 'polypeptide(L)'
;MYLTEEVHIARPVSRRARVEALPSGRQLARQIMMTVRAADVLLRQAIQVPDRHQWSVDTERVDAAGGPLAAWDSHVMFRVAKAFEPGVDANARAADPHQVAVEIRLFLPEQAYVAERRIGVFGRRHGNHFGATLSVTAGSQWGGRRVEFVPPPGRHVRGDTLEALVDAVAPIVNAALAMTGFGVPK
;
A
#
# COMPACT_ATOMS: atom_id res chain seq x y z
N MET A 1 29.20 39.13 -0.87
CA MET A 1 30.34 38.44 -0.24
C MET A 1 29.85 37.05 0.12
N TYR A 2 30.31 36.04 -0.63
CA TYR A 2 29.84 34.65 -0.51
C TYR A 2 30.60 33.96 0.62
N LEU A 3 29.87 33.37 1.58
CA LEU A 3 30.42 32.45 2.58
C LEU A 3 30.36 31.05 1.99
N THR A 4 31.46 30.59 1.42
CA THR A 4 31.69 29.18 1.09
C THR A 4 32.01 28.43 2.39
N GLU A 5 31.05 27.70 2.93
CA GLU A 5 31.33 26.68 3.95
C GLU A 5 32.05 25.50 3.27
N GLU A 6 33.33 25.32 3.60
CA GLU A 6 34.10 24.12 3.27
C GLU A 6 33.60 22.95 4.12
N VAL A 7 32.71 22.14 3.55
CA VAL A 7 32.31 20.86 4.14
C VAL A 7 33.51 19.90 4.08
N HIS A 8 34.17 19.73 5.22
CA HIS A 8 35.22 18.72 5.39
C HIS A 8 34.61 17.31 5.29
N ILE A 9 34.87 16.63 4.17
CA ILE A 9 34.51 15.23 3.98
C ILE A 9 35.48 14.39 4.82
N ALA A 10 35.02 13.91 5.98
CA ALA A 10 35.73 12.91 6.76
C ALA A 10 35.89 11.62 5.92
N ARG A 11 37.12 11.29 5.53
CA ARG A 11 37.47 10.02 4.88
C ARG A 11 37.05 8.86 5.80
N PRO A 12 36.24 7.90 5.33
CA PRO A 12 35.96 6.71 6.14
C PRO A 12 37.21 5.85 6.25
N VAL A 13 37.58 5.55 7.49
CA VAL A 13 38.59 4.55 7.85
C VAL A 13 38.19 3.21 7.24
N SER A 14 39.16 2.60 6.57
CA SER A 14 39.05 1.38 5.77
C SER A 14 38.54 0.19 6.60
N ARG A 15 37.22 0.02 6.68
CA ARG A 15 36.59 -1.27 6.96
C ARG A 15 36.09 -1.79 5.62
N ARG A 16 36.64 -2.90 5.14
CA ARG A 16 36.12 -3.64 3.98
C ARG A 16 34.68 -4.08 4.29
N ALA A 17 33.72 -3.18 4.16
CA ALA A 17 32.33 -3.52 4.01
C ALA A 17 32.25 -4.37 2.74
N ARG A 18 31.62 -5.54 2.81
CA ARG A 18 31.33 -6.32 1.60
C ARG A 18 30.65 -5.37 0.62
N VAL A 19 31.25 -5.19 -0.54
CA VAL A 19 30.58 -4.53 -1.67
C VAL A 19 29.51 -5.53 -2.11
N GLU A 20 28.35 -5.50 -1.46
CA GLU A 20 27.19 -6.23 -1.96
C GLU A 20 26.84 -5.60 -3.31
N ALA A 21 26.88 -6.43 -4.35
CA ALA A 21 26.53 -5.99 -5.69
C ALA A 21 25.08 -5.48 -5.67
N LEU A 22 24.89 -4.25 -6.13
CA LEU A 22 23.56 -3.65 -6.20
C LEU A 22 22.63 -4.50 -7.08
N PRO A 23 21.36 -4.71 -6.67
CA PRO A 23 20.42 -5.43 -7.51
C PRO A 23 20.20 -4.68 -8.82
N SER A 24 20.24 -5.40 -9.94
CA SER A 24 19.80 -4.87 -11.23
C SER A 24 18.34 -4.41 -11.14
N GLY A 25 17.90 -3.50 -12.02
CA GLY A 25 16.51 -3.04 -12.04
C GLY A 25 15.48 -4.18 -12.18
N ARG A 26 15.85 -5.27 -12.86
CA ARG A 26 15.02 -6.48 -12.98
C ARG A 26 14.99 -7.31 -11.68
N GLN A 27 16.07 -7.33 -10.90
CA GLN A 27 16.09 -7.97 -9.59
C GLN A 27 15.24 -7.16 -8.60
N LEU A 28 15.37 -5.84 -8.61
CA LEU A 28 14.56 -4.95 -7.78
C LEU A 28 13.06 -5.08 -8.10
N ALA A 29 12.71 -5.14 -9.39
CA ALA A 29 11.33 -5.39 -9.79
C ALA A 29 10.76 -6.73 -9.35
N ARG A 30 11.58 -7.79 -9.40
CA ARG A 30 11.16 -9.09 -8.85
C ARG A 30 10.97 -9.02 -7.34
N GLN A 31 11.90 -8.40 -6.61
CA GLN A 31 11.82 -8.27 -5.17
C GLN A 31 10.54 -7.53 -4.76
N ILE A 32 10.21 -6.43 -5.43
CA ILE A 32 9.01 -5.67 -5.06
C ILE A 32 7.73 -6.42 -5.41
N MET A 33 7.67 -7.10 -6.55
CA MET A 33 6.53 -7.97 -6.85
C MET A 33 6.40 -9.13 -5.86
N MET A 34 7.51 -9.66 -5.33
CA MET A 34 7.47 -10.65 -4.25
C MET A 34 6.93 -10.04 -2.96
N THR A 35 7.34 -8.84 -2.58
CA THR A 35 6.80 -8.12 -1.41
C THR A 35 5.31 -7.84 -1.55
N VAL A 36 4.84 -7.42 -2.73
CA VAL A 36 3.42 -7.19 -3.00
C VAL A 36 2.62 -8.49 -2.89
N ARG A 37 3.14 -9.60 -3.42
CA ARG A 37 2.51 -10.93 -3.30
C ARG A 37 2.47 -11.40 -1.84
N ALA A 38 3.55 -11.17 -1.08
CA ALA A 38 3.56 -11.47 0.35
C ALA A 38 2.50 -10.64 1.10
N ALA A 39 2.39 -9.35 0.79
CA ALA A 39 1.37 -8.47 1.36
C ALA A 39 -0.04 -8.95 1.01
N ASP A 40 -0.29 -9.33 -0.25
CA ASP A 40 -1.58 -9.89 -0.70
C ASP A 40 -1.97 -11.11 0.12
N VAL A 41 -1.06 -12.07 0.27
CA VAL A 41 -1.30 -13.30 1.03
C VAL A 41 -1.59 -12.98 2.50
N LEU A 42 -0.74 -12.19 3.15
CA LEU A 42 -0.88 -11.85 4.57
C LEU A 42 -2.17 -11.07 4.84
N LEU A 43 -2.50 -10.08 4.00
CA LEU A 43 -3.72 -9.29 4.17
C LEU A 43 -4.98 -10.14 3.92
N ARG A 44 -5.00 -11.03 2.93
CA ARG A 44 -6.12 -11.95 2.70
C ARG A 44 -6.34 -12.93 3.84
N GLN A 45 -5.27 -13.32 4.54
CA GLN A 45 -5.36 -14.18 5.72
C GLN A 45 -5.88 -13.43 6.95
N ALA A 46 -5.54 -12.15 7.08
CA ALA A 46 -5.85 -11.36 8.27
C ALA A 46 -7.18 -10.58 8.17
N ILE A 47 -7.61 -10.22 6.95
CA ILE A 47 -8.82 -9.42 6.72
C ILE A 47 -9.99 -10.32 6.36
N GLN A 48 -11.10 -10.12 7.08
CA GLN A 48 -12.32 -10.88 6.89
C GLN A 48 -13.18 -10.22 5.80
N VAL A 49 -13.16 -10.80 4.60
CA VAL A 49 -13.92 -10.28 3.45
C VAL A 49 -15.41 -10.57 3.62
N PRO A 50 -16.30 -9.56 3.51
CA PRO A 50 -17.74 -9.78 3.59
C PRO A 50 -18.27 -10.67 2.46
N ASP A 51 -19.39 -11.34 2.70
CA ASP A 51 -20.05 -12.16 1.69
C ASP A 51 -20.35 -11.36 0.42
N ARG A 52 -20.23 -12.02 -0.74
CA ARG A 52 -20.43 -11.40 -2.06
C ARG A 52 -19.49 -10.23 -2.36
N HIS A 53 -18.37 -10.10 -1.64
CA HIS A 53 -17.31 -9.17 -1.98
C HIS A 53 -16.11 -9.92 -2.55
N GLN A 54 -15.39 -9.25 -3.44
CA GLN A 54 -14.19 -9.78 -4.07
C GLN A 54 -12.99 -8.94 -3.68
N TRP A 55 -11.88 -9.63 -3.48
CA TRP A 55 -10.57 -9.03 -3.30
C TRP A 55 -9.87 -8.87 -4.65
N SER A 56 -9.37 -7.68 -4.92
CA SER A 56 -8.53 -7.39 -6.08
C SER A 56 -7.28 -6.60 -5.68
N VAL A 57 -6.24 -6.74 -6.50
CA VAL A 57 -4.99 -5.99 -6.36
C VAL A 57 -4.79 -5.22 -7.65
N ASP A 58 -4.75 -3.89 -7.57
CA ASP A 58 -4.44 -3.04 -8.72
C ASP A 58 -2.93 -2.98 -8.87
N THR A 59 -2.42 -3.86 -9.74
CA THR A 59 -1.04 -3.81 -10.22
C THR A 59 -0.93 -3.16 -11.60
N GLU A 60 -2.02 -2.75 -12.25
CA GLU A 60 -1.96 -2.16 -13.61
C GLU A 60 -1.37 -0.76 -13.58
N ARG A 61 -1.60 -0.02 -12.50
CA ARG A 61 -0.87 1.21 -12.21
C ARG A 61 0.64 0.99 -12.07
N VAL A 62 1.07 -0.24 -11.81
CA VAL A 62 2.48 -0.64 -11.77
C VAL A 62 3.16 -0.57 -13.14
N ASP A 63 2.42 -0.93 -14.19
CA ASP A 63 2.93 -0.94 -15.55
C ASP A 63 2.79 0.43 -16.25
N ALA A 64 1.69 1.14 -15.98
CA ALA A 64 1.39 2.44 -16.61
C ALA A 64 2.37 3.57 -16.25
N ALA A 65 3.07 3.48 -15.12
CA ALA A 65 4.00 4.52 -14.67
C ALA A 65 5.37 4.50 -15.37
N GLY A 66 5.60 3.62 -16.35
CA GLY A 66 6.90 3.45 -17.00
C GLY A 66 7.72 2.29 -16.42
N GLY A 67 7.01 1.31 -15.86
CA GLY A 67 7.57 0.11 -15.27
C GLY A 67 7.61 0.14 -13.75
N PRO A 68 7.95 -1.00 -13.13
CA PRO A 68 7.60 -1.23 -11.74
C PRO A 68 8.22 -0.17 -10.81
N LEU A 69 9.47 0.24 -11.08
CA LEU A 69 10.21 1.32 -10.39
C LEU A 69 9.44 2.63 -10.27
N ALA A 70 8.79 3.08 -11.34
CA ALA A 70 8.15 4.39 -11.38
C ALA A 70 6.76 4.40 -10.75
N ALA A 71 6.07 3.26 -10.71
CA ALA A 71 4.75 3.18 -10.09
C ALA A 71 4.78 3.12 -8.57
N TRP A 72 5.90 2.68 -8.00
CA TRP A 72 6.07 2.60 -6.56
C TRP A 72 6.28 3.96 -5.89
N ASP A 73 6.56 5.01 -6.66
CA ASP A 73 6.45 6.38 -6.17
C ASP A 73 5.00 6.77 -5.83
N SER A 74 4.00 5.99 -6.30
CA SER A 74 2.59 6.24 -6.03
C SER A 74 2.05 5.39 -4.87
N HIS A 75 1.88 4.07 -5.02
CA HIS A 75 1.43 3.06 -4.02
C HIS A 75 0.96 1.79 -4.75
N VAL A 76 0.84 0.66 -4.04
CA VAL A 76 0.07 -0.51 -4.50
C VAL A 76 -1.28 -0.53 -3.79
N MET A 77 -2.37 -0.76 -4.53
CA MET A 77 -3.73 -0.71 -3.98
C MET A 77 -4.34 -2.10 -3.91
N PHE A 78 -4.68 -2.51 -2.68
CA PHE A 78 -5.52 -3.68 -2.41
C PHE A 78 -6.94 -3.20 -2.18
N ARG A 79 -7.91 -3.90 -2.77
CA ARG A 79 -9.31 -3.51 -2.73
C ARG A 79 -10.21 -4.68 -2.38
N VAL A 80 -11.18 -4.43 -1.52
CA VAL A 80 -12.36 -5.28 -1.36
C VAL A 80 -13.55 -4.49 -1.86
N ALA A 81 -14.35 -5.06 -2.76
CA ALA A 81 -15.55 -4.42 -3.27
C ALA A 81 -16.64 -5.46 -3.56
N LYS A 82 -17.90 -5.03 -3.52
CA LYS A 82 -19.04 -5.90 -3.83
C LYS A 82 -18.93 -6.47 -5.25
N ALA A 83 -19.08 -7.78 -5.35
CA ALA A 83 -19.25 -8.49 -6.60
C ALA A 83 -20.68 -8.30 -7.09
N PHE A 84 -20.81 -7.97 -8.37
CA PHE A 84 -22.10 -7.87 -9.04
C PHE A 84 -22.19 -8.94 -10.12
N GLU A 85 -23.40 -9.50 -10.29
CA GLU A 85 -23.67 -10.40 -11.40
C GLU A 85 -23.37 -9.71 -12.75
N PRO A 86 -22.95 -10.48 -13.77
CA PRO A 86 -22.80 -9.96 -15.12
C PRO A 86 -24.11 -9.29 -15.59
N GLY A 87 -23.99 -8.12 -16.23
CA GLY A 87 -25.14 -7.39 -16.76
C GLY A 87 -25.81 -6.36 -15.83
N VAL A 88 -25.42 -6.29 -14.54
CA VAL A 88 -25.85 -5.16 -13.69
C VAL A 88 -25.20 -3.88 -14.18
N ASP A 89 -25.98 -2.86 -14.50
CA ASP A 89 -25.49 -1.58 -15.03
C ASP A 89 -24.75 -0.75 -13.96
N ALA A 90 -23.91 0.19 -14.41
CA ALA A 90 -23.06 0.98 -13.52
C ALA A 90 -23.86 1.89 -12.56
N ASN A 91 -25.04 2.37 -12.96
CA ASN A 91 -25.87 3.22 -12.12
C ASN A 91 -26.53 2.41 -11.01
N ALA A 92 -27.06 1.22 -11.33
CA ALA A 92 -27.61 0.29 -10.35
C ALA A 92 -26.54 -0.15 -9.34
N ARG A 93 -25.30 -0.40 -9.79
CA ARG A 93 -24.17 -0.62 -8.89
C ARG A 93 -24.00 0.59 -7.99
N ALA A 94 -23.68 1.76 -8.53
CA ALA A 94 -23.39 2.95 -7.75
C ALA A 94 -24.51 3.37 -6.78
N ALA A 95 -25.77 3.06 -7.11
CA ALA A 95 -26.95 3.32 -6.27
C ALA A 95 -27.11 2.33 -5.10
N ASP A 96 -26.48 1.16 -5.16
CA ASP A 96 -26.65 0.09 -4.19
C ASP A 96 -26.24 0.54 -2.77
N PRO A 97 -27.18 0.58 -1.80
CA PRO A 97 -26.88 0.95 -0.42
C PRO A 97 -26.08 -0.12 0.32
N HIS A 98 -26.02 -1.34 -0.22
CA HIS A 98 -25.30 -2.48 0.35
C HIS A 98 -23.88 -2.62 -0.18
N GLN A 99 -23.28 -1.54 -0.68
CA GLN A 99 -21.87 -1.53 -1.01
C GLN A 99 -21.02 -1.30 0.23
N VAL A 100 -20.00 -2.15 0.38
CA VAL A 100 -18.82 -1.86 1.17
C VAL A 100 -17.61 -1.87 0.25
N ALA A 101 -16.71 -0.91 0.44
CA ALA A 101 -15.43 -0.87 -0.23
C ALA A 101 -14.31 -0.62 0.77
N VAL A 102 -13.31 -1.49 0.74
CA VAL A 102 -12.04 -1.33 1.45
C VAL A 102 -10.98 -0.93 0.43
N GLU A 103 -10.20 0.10 0.73
CA GLU A 103 -9.00 0.48 0.00
C GLU A 103 -7.80 0.51 0.96
N ILE A 104 -6.77 -0.28 0.66
CA ILE A 104 -5.50 -0.31 1.38
C ILE A 104 -4.42 0.08 0.38
N ARG A 105 -3.79 1.23 0.60
CA ARG A 105 -2.70 1.74 -0.23
C ARG A 105 -1.39 1.46 0.48
N LEU A 106 -0.65 0.45 0.02
CA LEU A 106 0.64 0.06 0.56
C LEU A 106 1.75 0.93 -0.01
N PHE A 107 2.61 1.41 0.89
CA PHE A 107 3.83 2.15 0.63
C PHE A 107 5.01 1.33 1.15
N LEU A 108 6.02 1.12 0.31
CA LEU A 108 7.21 0.37 0.68
C LEU A 108 8.25 1.29 1.32
N PRO A 109 9.18 0.73 2.12
CA PRO A 109 10.30 1.47 2.69
C PRO A 109 11.14 2.18 1.63
N GLU A 110 11.61 3.37 1.97
CA GLU A 110 12.63 4.12 1.24
C GLU A 110 13.91 3.31 1.12
N GLN A 111 14.24 2.93 -0.11
CA GLN A 111 15.51 2.28 -0.42
C GLN A 111 16.51 3.35 -0.89
N ALA A 112 17.36 3.86 0.00
CA ALA A 112 18.42 4.80 -0.37
C ALA A 112 19.72 4.06 -0.69
N TYR A 113 20.08 3.99 -1.98
CA TYR A 113 21.40 3.48 -2.40
C TYR A 113 22.40 4.63 -2.45
N VAL A 114 23.26 4.74 -1.44
CA VAL A 114 24.38 5.69 -1.38
C VAL A 114 25.69 4.94 -1.67
N ALA A 115 26.62 5.58 -2.38
CA ALA A 115 27.91 5.07 -2.90
C ALA A 115 27.88 4.41 -4.31
N GLU A 116 27.54 5.23 -5.31
CA GLU A 116 28.01 5.15 -6.71
C GLU A 116 27.33 4.17 -7.70
N ARG A 117 25.99 4.31 -7.82
CA ARG A 117 25.19 4.39 -9.08
C ARG A 117 24.06 3.34 -9.25
N ARG A 118 22.87 3.65 -8.72
CA ARG A 118 21.74 4.27 -9.45
C ARG A 118 20.73 4.80 -8.42
N ILE A 119 20.32 6.03 -8.67
CA ILE A 119 19.50 6.91 -7.82
C ILE A 119 18.05 6.44 -7.88
N GLY A 120 17.48 6.06 -6.74
CA GLY A 120 16.06 5.77 -6.62
C GLY A 120 15.72 5.55 -5.16
N VAL A 121 15.40 6.64 -4.44
CA VAL A 121 14.69 6.54 -3.17
C VAL A 121 13.25 6.20 -3.53
N PHE A 122 12.86 4.93 -3.36
CA PHE A 122 11.48 4.49 -3.64
C PHE A 122 10.59 4.73 -2.43
N GLY A 123 9.61 5.62 -2.54
CA GLY A 123 8.57 5.82 -1.50
C GLY A 123 8.82 6.98 -0.52
N ARG A 124 8.77 8.22 -1.01
CA ARG A 124 9.13 9.50 -0.31
C ARG A 124 8.42 9.85 1.02
N ARG A 125 7.64 8.97 1.64
CA ARG A 125 6.73 9.34 2.75
C ARG A 125 6.90 8.56 4.05
N HIS A 126 7.60 7.43 4.03
CA HIS A 126 7.63 6.51 5.17
C HIS A 126 9.03 6.22 5.70
N GLY A 127 10.09 6.82 5.12
CA GLY A 127 11.46 6.52 5.53
C GLY A 127 11.74 5.02 5.42
N ASN A 128 12.46 4.43 6.37
CA ASN A 128 12.83 3.02 6.33
C ASN A 128 11.70 2.05 6.75
N HIS A 129 10.44 2.50 6.81
CA HIS A 129 9.30 1.71 7.29
C HIS A 129 8.31 1.40 6.17
N PHE A 130 7.56 0.31 6.32
CA PHE A 130 6.37 0.07 5.53
C PHE A 130 5.26 1.02 5.98
N GLY A 131 4.43 1.48 5.04
CA GLY A 131 3.31 2.37 5.29
C GLY A 131 2.02 1.88 4.66
N ALA A 132 0.89 2.25 5.23
CA ALA A 132 -0.41 2.06 4.59
C ALA A 132 -1.32 3.28 4.79
N THR A 133 -2.09 3.62 3.76
CA THR A 133 -3.30 4.45 3.91
C THR A 133 -4.53 3.57 3.80
N LEU A 134 -5.47 3.73 4.74
CA LEU A 134 -6.67 2.92 4.88
C LEU A 134 -7.93 3.74 4.63
N SER A 135 -8.88 3.15 3.92
CA SER A 135 -10.25 3.65 3.77
C SER A 135 -11.20 2.47 3.77
N VAL A 136 -12.26 2.54 4.58
CA VAL A 136 -13.35 1.59 4.61
C VAL A 136 -14.62 2.38 4.51
N THR A 137 -15.34 2.20 3.41
CA THR A 137 -16.52 2.97 3.11
C THR A 137 -17.73 2.08 2.91
N ALA A 138 -18.90 2.54 3.35
CA ALA A 138 -20.15 1.85 3.07
C ALA A 138 -21.23 2.82 2.58
N GLY A 139 -22.17 2.29 1.81
CA GLY A 139 -23.31 3.02 1.28
C GLY A 139 -23.18 3.39 -0.20
N SER A 140 -24.26 3.99 -0.71
CA SER A 140 -24.39 4.41 -2.10
C SER A 140 -23.34 5.47 -2.47
N GLN A 141 -22.79 5.37 -3.68
CA GLN A 141 -21.89 6.39 -4.23
C GLN A 141 -22.67 7.65 -4.65
N TRP A 142 -23.98 7.55 -4.82
CA TRP A 142 -24.86 8.67 -5.12
C TRP A 142 -25.36 9.38 -3.86
N GLY A 143 -25.56 10.70 -3.97
CA GLY A 143 -26.25 11.50 -2.95
C GLY A 143 -25.51 11.65 -1.62
N GLY A 144 -24.18 11.46 -1.60
CA GLY A 144 -23.35 11.70 -0.41
C GLY A 144 -23.57 10.69 0.73
N ARG A 145 -24.19 9.54 0.46
CA ARG A 145 -24.52 8.52 1.47
C ARG A 145 -23.36 7.53 1.74
N ARG A 146 -22.19 7.79 1.16
CA ARG A 146 -20.98 7.02 1.40
C ARG A 146 -20.30 7.52 2.68
N VAL A 147 -20.24 6.66 3.69
CA VAL A 147 -19.64 6.97 4.99
C VAL A 147 -18.27 6.31 5.09
N GLU A 148 -17.28 7.03 5.62
CA GLU A 148 -15.95 6.51 5.94
C GLU A 148 -15.91 6.03 7.40
N PHE A 149 -15.51 4.77 7.60
CA PHE A 149 -15.51 4.07 8.88
C PHE A 149 -14.12 3.98 9.50
N VAL A 150 -13.06 4.30 8.78
CA VAL A 150 -11.72 4.44 9.38
C VAL A 150 -11.58 5.84 9.98
N PRO A 151 -11.41 5.94 11.31
CA PRO A 151 -11.23 7.22 11.97
C PRO A 151 -9.92 7.87 11.50
N PRO A 152 -9.81 9.21 11.43
CA PRO A 152 -8.62 9.89 10.91
C PRO A 152 -7.27 9.39 11.47
N PRO A 153 -7.13 9.10 12.78
CA PRO A 153 -5.89 8.55 13.34
C PRO A 153 -5.54 7.16 12.81
N GLY A 154 -6.54 6.34 12.47
CA GLY A 154 -6.34 4.98 11.93
C GLY A 154 -6.12 4.93 10.43
N ARG A 155 -6.20 6.07 9.72
CA ARG A 155 -6.05 6.09 8.26
C ARG A 155 -4.62 5.94 7.78
N HIS A 156 -3.63 6.20 8.63
CA HIS A 156 -2.21 6.08 8.27
C HIS A 156 -1.52 5.16 9.26
N VAL A 157 -0.97 4.07 8.76
CA VAL A 157 -0.34 3.03 9.57
C VAL A 157 1.10 2.84 9.10
N ARG A 158 2.00 2.48 10.02
CA ARG A 158 3.39 2.16 9.73
C ARG A 158 3.78 0.86 10.43
N GLY A 159 4.72 0.13 9.84
CA GLY A 159 5.31 -1.07 10.43
C GLY A 159 6.77 -1.20 10.02
N ASP A 160 7.61 -1.68 10.94
CA ASP A 160 9.04 -1.92 10.69
C ASP A 160 9.27 -3.10 9.75
N THR A 161 8.33 -4.05 9.76
CA THR A 161 8.26 -5.16 8.82
C THR A 161 6.91 -5.17 8.11
N LEU A 162 6.80 -5.99 7.06
CA LEU A 162 5.54 -6.16 6.36
C LEU A 162 4.48 -6.80 7.28
N GLU A 163 4.88 -7.79 8.07
CA GLU A 163 4.05 -8.48 9.05
C GLU A 163 3.54 -7.52 10.11
N ALA A 164 4.42 -6.69 10.68
CA ALA A 164 4.03 -5.67 11.67
C ALA A 164 3.05 -4.64 11.07
N LEU A 165 3.21 -4.29 9.79
CA LEU A 165 2.23 -3.45 9.11
C LEU A 165 0.88 -4.17 8.97
N VAL A 166 0.86 -5.45 8.57
CA VAL A 166 -0.38 -6.22 8.47
C VAL A 166 -1.08 -6.37 9.81
N ASP A 167 -0.34 -6.66 10.88
CA ASP A 167 -0.86 -6.77 12.25
C ASP A 167 -1.49 -5.46 12.74
N ALA A 168 -1.01 -4.30 12.26
CA ALA A 168 -1.60 -3.01 12.57
C ALA A 168 -2.79 -2.66 11.66
N VAL A 169 -2.76 -3.06 10.38
CA VAL A 169 -3.81 -2.78 9.39
C VAL A 169 -5.06 -3.63 9.64
N ALA A 170 -4.90 -4.93 9.85
CA ALA A 170 -6.02 -5.88 9.87
C ALA A 170 -7.05 -5.58 10.98
N PRO A 171 -6.67 -5.28 12.24
CA PRO A 171 -7.63 -4.93 13.28
C PRO A 171 -8.45 -3.67 12.96
N ILE A 172 -7.81 -2.65 12.36
CA ILE A 172 -8.49 -1.40 11.98
C ILE A 172 -9.52 -1.68 10.89
N VAL A 173 -9.13 -2.41 9.85
CA VAL A 173 -10.02 -2.76 8.73
C VAL A 173 -11.16 -3.65 9.19
N ASN A 174 -10.89 -4.71 9.96
CA ASN A 174 -11.92 -5.62 10.45
C ASN A 174 -12.90 -4.92 11.40
N ALA A 175 -12.40 -4.04 12.28
CA ALA A 175 -13.27 -3.23 13.14
C ALA A 175 -14.15 -2.27 12.31
N ALA A 176 -13.57 -1.61 11.31
CA ALA A 176 -14.34 -0.75 10.41
C ALA A 176 -15.39 -1.52 9.61
N LEU A 177 -15.05 -2.71 9.09
CA LEU A 177 -15.98 -3.61 8.42
C LEU A 177 -17.12 -4.06 9.35
N ALA A 178 -16.82 -4.42 10.60
CA ALA A 178 -17.85 -4.78 11.57
C ALA A 178 -18.85 -3.64 11.82
N MET A 179 -18.40 -2.39 11.85
CA MET A 179 -19.26 -1.22 12.01
C MET A 179 -20.17 -0.95 10.81
N THR A 180 -19.84 -1.45 9.62
CA THR A 180 -20.68 -1.26 8.42
C THR A 180 -21.98 -2.07 8.46
N GLY A 181 -22.08 -3.08 9.34
CA GLY A 181 -23.24 -3.95 9.45
C GLY A 181 -23.30 -5.08 8.41
N PHE A 182 -22.34 -5.16 7.48
CA PHE A 182 -22.21 -6.25 6.50
C PHE A 182 -21.40 -7.43 7.06
N GLY A 183 -21.62 -7.73 8.34
CA GLY A 183 -20.77 -8.57 9.20
C GLY A 183 -20.21 -9.83 8.53
N VAL A 184 -18.94 -10.05 8.83
CA VAL A 184 -18.14 -11.26 8.56
C VAL A 184 -18.94 -12.53 8.85
N PRO A 185 -18.81 -13.60 8.02
CA PRO A 185 -19.47 -14.88 8.28
C PRO A 185 -19.18 -15.38 9.71
N LYS A 186 -20.24 -15.80 10.41
CA LYS A 186 -20.14 -16.51 11.69
C LYS A 186 -19.49 -17.88 11.51
#